data_AF-A0A4P5SUI4-F1
#
_entry.id   AF-A0A4P5SUI4-F1
#
_cell.length_a   1.000
_cell.length_b   1.000
_cell.length_c   1.000
_cell.angle_alpha   90.00
_cell.angle_beta   90.00
_cell.angle_gamma   90.00
#
_symmetry.space_group_name_H-M   'P 1'
#
loop_
_entity.id
_entity.type
_entity.pdbx_description
1 polymer ?
#
loop_
_entity_poly.entity_id
_entity_poly.type
_entity_poly.pdbx_seq_one_letter_code
_entity_poly.pdbx_strand_id
1 'polypeptide(L)'
;MLFNIPAPGGTTAHAVGATLLAILMGPWAALIGVSVALAVQALFFGDGGLWAFGANCFTMAFVQPFVGYTVYRLCRYLWKKPKRGDVLAGAVGAYMGINAGALTVAVLLGIQPAIYHTADGKPLYFPFGLSITIPIMLAIHLLVAGVAEAVITALVVQSAEALNLPLFDTQTHSNRTASQSHSTRWILLCTLLALSPLGLIAQGSAWGEWDRDELKREITKHTGRTGLPSELEKADAHSYRGLAALQKYGGDKGTWAYIGSGFLGVGAIAGIFAMAGRRFRIRKNPSQMVTQIAPNKQTTGHLPEWLLHSSYTDRPCLPASAIRPALYLERTLQEITEAMSQIAYGQNWSELEGFLQSLNARAKLLGVVGLILLTGTTRSISTLLFLGFTTLGLAAASKIPLSILIKRSIRTVALFGAAITLPPLLLALYQHNTSGQIQAITLLLRLTVVVTLSSLIPLTTRWNDLLTGLRRLGVPRSATTLIAMSYRYLLLSLQTANEMFLARKSRVVGRDPENSGRQFVGFSTTEFFGKTLRLAEEIHQALVSRNFQGDFYQMTPMRWRVRDSIWLITVVAIIVWIRRQ
;
A
#
# COMPACT_ATOMS: atom_id res chain seq x y z
N MET A 1 8.48 -6.31 -2.34
CA MET A 1 7.33 -7.16 -2.63
C MET A 1 7.32 -7.68 -4.05
N LEU A 2 7.66 -6.89 -5.08
CA LEU A 2 7.61 -7.36 -6.49
C LEU A 2 8.85 -8.15 -6.98
N PHE A 3 9.88 -8.36 -6.15
CA PHE A 3 11.14 -8.96 -6.59
C PHE A 3 11.62 -10.03 -5.61
N ASN A 4 11.61 -11.29 -6.08
CA ASN A 4 12.24 -12.42 -5.42
C ASN A 4 13.73 -12.37 -5.77
N ILE A 5 14.59 -12.29 -4.76
CA ILE A 5 16.04 -12.29 -4.96
C ILE A 5 16.49 -13.74 -4.80
N PRO A 6 16.89 -14.44 -5.89
CA PRO A 6 17.44 -15.78 -5.79
C PRO A 6 18.70 -15.72 -4.93
N ALA A 7 18.86 -16.71 -4.06
CA ALA A 7 19.87 -16.68 -3.03
C ALA A 7 20.63 -18.01 -3.00
N PRO A 8 21.90 -18.01 -2.53
CA PRO A 8 22.76 -19.19 -2.58
C PRO A 8 22.10 -20.41 -1.93
N GLY A 9 22.12 -21.55 -2.63
CA GLY A 9 21.41 -22.77 -2.21
C GLY A 9 19.99 -22.92 -2.76
N GLY A 10 19.59 -22.09 -3.74
CA GLY A 10 18.30 -22.19 -4.42
C GLY A 10 17.16 -21.81 -3.48
N THR A 11 17.20 -20.62 -2.86
CA THR A 11 16.12 -20.06 -2.01
C THR A 11 15.79 -18.64 -2.49
N THR A 12 14.61 -18.08 -2.20
CA THR A 12 14.25 -16.70 -2.54
C THR A 12 14.10 -15.83 -1.31
N ALA A 13 14.84 -14.72 -1.28
CA ALA A 13 14.69 -13.69 -0.28
C ALA A 13 13.67 -12.65 -0.76
N HIS A 14 12.67 -12.38 0.07
CA HIS A 14 11.66 -11.37 -0.22
C HIS A 14 12.05 -10.06 0.47
N ALA A 15 12.33 -9.01 -0.31
CA ALA A 15 12.41 -7.66 0.24
C ALA A 15 10.99 -7.17 0.55
N VAL A 16 10.58 -7.23 1.82
CA VAL A 16 9.19 -7.02 2.25
C VAL A 16 8.92 -5.53 2.51
N GLY A 17 9.86 -4.82 3.15
CA GLY A 17 9.71 -3.42 3.55
C GLY A 17 8.73 -3.20 4.70
N ALA A 18 8.22 -4.26 5.35
CA ALA A 18 7.15 -4.14 6.35
C ALA A 18 7.60 -3.38 7.60
N THR A 19 8.81 -3.65 8.11
CA THR A 19 9.35 -2.93 9.28
C THR A 19 9.63 -1.47 8.96
N LEU A 20 10.15 -1.18 7.77
CA LEU A 20 10.34 0.19 7.30
C LEU A 20 9.00 0.93 7.22
N LEU A 21 7.98 0.31 6.64
CA LEU A 21 6.63 0.86 6.56
C LEU A 21 6.05 1.11 7.95
N ALA A 22 6.31 0.22 8.91
CA ALA A 22 5.91 0.38 10.31
C ALA A 22 6.63 1.55 11.01
N ILE A 23 7.91 1.78 10.70
CA ILE A 23 8.66 2.93 11.22
C ILE A 23 8.13 4.25 10.65
N LEU A 24 7.70 4.27 9.38
CA LEU A 24 7.22 5.47 8.69
C LEU A 24 5.76 5.80 9.00
N MET A 25 4.88 4.80 9.04
CA MET A 25 3.42 4.98 9.09
C MET A 25 2.75 4.27 10.29
N GLY A 26 3.52 3.53 11.08
CA GLY A 26 3.02 2.74 12.20
C GLY A 26 2.71 1.28 11.84
N PRO A 27 2.77 0.35 12.82
CA PRO A 27 2.62 -1.09 12.57
C PRO A 27 1.24 -1.48 12.06
N TRP A 28 0.17 -0.77 12.44
CA TRP A 28 -1.18 -1.02 11.94
C TRP A 28 -1.37 -0.62 10.48
N ALA A 29 -0.79 0.51 10.07
CA ALA A 29 -0.77 0.92 8.67
C ALA A 29 0.07 -0.06 7.83
N ALA A 30 1.19 -0.54 8.38
CA ALA A 30 2.00 -1.57 7.75
C ALA A 30 1.24 -2.89 7.58
N LEU A 31 0.48 -3.32 8.59
CA LEU A 31 -0.36 -4.53 8.51
C LEU A 31 -1.36 -4.44 7.36
N ILE A 32 -2.09 -3.33 7.25
CA ILE A 32 -3.08 -3.14 6.18
C ILE A 32 -2.36 -3.03 4.83
N GLY A 33 -1.32 -2.22 4.73
CA GLY A 33 -0.58 -1.98 3.49
C GLY A 33 0.06 -3.24 2.93
N VAL A 34 0.70 -4.04 3.79
CA VAL A 34 1.33 -5.32 3.41
C VAL A 34 0.26 -6.36 3.08
N SER A 35 -0.84 -6.44 3.83
CA SER A 35 -1.94 -7.37 3.52
C SER A 35 -2.59 -7.07 2.16
N VAL A 36 -2.78 -5.79 1.82
CA VAL A 36 -3.28 -5.38 0.51
C VAL A 36 -2.28 -5.73 -0.59
N ALA A 37 -0.98 -5.50 -0.37
CA ALA A 37 0.06 -5.88 -1.33
C ALA A 37 0.05 -7.40 -1.59
N LEU A 38 -0.01 -8.21 -0.53
CA LEU A 38 -0.10 -9.67 -0.62
C LEU A 38 -1.39 -10.14 -1.30
N ALA A 39 -2.52 -9.45 -1.08
CA ALA A 39 -3.78 -9.78 -1.74
C ALA A 39 -3.69 -9.55 -3.26
N VAL A 40 -3.04 -8.45 -3.66
CA VAL A 40 -2.76 -8.18 -5.08
C VAL A 40 -1.82 -9.23 -5.66
N GLN A 41 -0.78 -9.66 -4.93
CA GLN A 41 0.12 -10.73 -5.37
C GLN A 41 -0.61 -12.06 -5.60
N ALA A 42 -1.40 -12.49 -4.61
CA ALA A 42 -2.15 -13.74 -4.68
C ALA A 42 -3.22 -13.72 -5.79
N LEU A 43 -3.91 -12.60 -6.00
CA LEU A 43 -5.01 -12.48 -6.97
C LEU A 43 -4.54 -12.26 -8.41
N PHE A 44 -3.46 -11.52 -8.64
CA PHE A 44 -3.05 -11.17 -10.01
C PHE A 44 -1.92 -12.05 -10.53
N PHE A 45 -0.95 -12.39 -9.67
CA PHE A 45 0.25 -13.13 -10.05
C PHE A 45 0.17 -14.61 -9.66
N GLY A 46 -0.82 -14.99 -8.85
CA GLY A 46 -0.90 -16.34 -8.26
C GLY A 46 0.22 -16.60 -7.25
N ASP A 47 0.96 -15.56 -6.90
CA ASP A 47 2.17 -15.60 -6.08
C ASP A 47 1.78 -15.66 -4.59
N GLY A 48 2.38 -16.60 -3.85
CA GLY A 48 2.04 -16.91 -2.46
C GLY A 48 0.70 -17.63 -2.24
N GLY A 49 -0.12 -17.84 -3.27
CA GLY A 49 -1.36 -18.64 -3.24
C GLY A 49 -2.54 -18.01 -2.48
N LEU A 50 -3.74 -18.03 -3.07
CA LEU A 50 -4.94 -17.46 -2.46
C LEU A 50 -5.35 -18.19 -1.16
N TRP A 51 -5.15 -19.51 -1.12
CA TRP A 51 -5.47 -20.34 0.05
C TRP A 51 -4.48 -20.13 1.21
N ALA A 52 -3.24 -19.72 0.91
CA ALA A 52 -2.22 -19.42 1.92
C ALA A 52 -2.20 -17.93 2.32
N PHE A 53 -3.09 -17.10 1.77
CA PHE A 53 -3.15 -15.66 2.01
C PHE A 53 -3.18 -15.29 3.51
N GLY A 54 -3.99 -15.99 4.30
CA GLY A 54 -4.06 -15.75 5.75
C GLY A 54 -2.74 -16.01 6.47
N ALA A 55 -2.05 -17.11 6.14
CA ALA A 55 -0.75 -17.44 6.69
C ALA A 55 0.32 -16.42 6.27
N ASN A 56 0.30 -15.98 5.00
CA ASN A 56 1.20 -14.96 4.48
C ASN A 56 0.99 -13.59 5.16
N CYS A 57 -0.26 -13.18 5.36
CA CYS A 57 -0.60 -11.99 6.12
C CYS A 57 -0.11 -12.09 7.57
N PHE A 58 -0.28 -13.24 8.21
CA PHE A 58 0.18 -13.44 9.58
C PHE A 58 1.71 -13.31 9.70
N THR A 59 2.48 -13.93 8.81
CA THR A 59 3.95 -13.91 8.89
C THR A 59 4.54 -12.56 8.46
N MET A 60 4.12 -12.04 7.32
CA MET A 60 4.74 -10.86 6.69
C MET A 60 4.04 -9.54 7.01
N ALA A 61 2.71 -9.53 7.18
CA ALA A 61 1.96 -8.31 7.48
C ALA A 61 1.78 -8.07 8.98
N PHE A 62 1.81 -9.12 9.81
CA PHE A 62 1.67 -9.01 11.26
C PHE A 62 3.01 -9.21 11.99
N VAL A 63 3.56 -10.44 12.01
CA VAL A 63 4.74 -10.75 12.84
C VAL A 63 5.93 -9.85 12.49
N GLN A 64 6.31 -9.77 11.21
CA GLN A 64 7.47 -9.01 10.78
C GLN A 64 7.45 -7.51 11.19
N PRO A 65 6.43 -6.71 10.82
CA PRO A 65 6.41 -5.29 11.18
C PRO A 65 6.24 -5.04 12.68
N PHE A 66 5.49 -5.87 13.40
CA PHE A 66 5.29 -5.68 14.85
C PHE A 66 6.55 -6.02 15.65
N VAL A 67 7.21 -7.15 15.35
CA VAL A 67 8.48 -7.50 15.98
C VAL A 67 9.54 -6.46 15.64
N GLY A 68 9.68 -6.12 14.35
CA GLY A 68 10.68 -5.16 13.92
C GLY A 68 10.49 -3.77 14.48
N TYR A 69 9.25 -3.27 14.55
CA TYR A 69 8.93 -1.98 15.14
C TYR A 69 9.13 -1.96 16.67
N THR A 70 8.81 -3.07 17.36
CA THR A 70 9.03 -3.19 18.81
C THR A 70 10.52 -3.17 19.13
N VAL A 71 11.33 -3.92 18.38
CA VAL A 71 12.79 -3.90 18.50
C VAL A 71 13.35 -2.50 18.21
N TYR A 72 12.88 -1.85 17.14
CA TYR A 72 13.24 -0.45 16.84
C TYR A 72 12.99 0.47 18.05
N ARG A 73 11.81 0.40 18.67
CA ARG A 73 11.48 1.23 19.83
C ARG A 73 12.32 0.90 21.05
N LEU A 74 12.57 -0.38 21.31
CA LEU A 74 13.42 -0.82 22.41
C LEU A 74 14.86 -0.32 22.23
N CYS A 75 15.44 -0.48 21.05
CA CYS A 75 16.75 0.05 20.70
C CYS A 75 16.83 1.57 20.90
N ARG A 76 15.82 2.32 20.46
CA ARG A 76 15.76 3.78 20.68
C ARG A 76 15.68 4.15 22.15
N TYR A 77 14.89 3.42 22.93
CA TYR A 77 14.77 3.64 24.36
C TYR A 77 16.10 3.38 25.09
N LEU A 78 16.80 2.30 24.73
CA LEU A 78 18.04 1.89 25.38
C LEU A 78 19.24 2.77 24.99
N TRP A 79 19.34 3.22 23.73
CA TRP A 79 20.57 3.83 23.22
C TRP A 79 20.72 5.34 23.45
N LYS A 80 19.68 6.05 23.91
CA LYS A 80 19.69 7.44 24.42
C LYS A 80 20.45 8.52 23.60
N LYS A 81 20.98 8.23 22.40
CA LYS A 81 21.84 9.13 21.60
C LYS A 81 21.15 9.61 20.31
N PRO A 82 21.02 10.94 20.10
CA PRO A 82 20.14 11.52 19.08
C PRO A 82 20.71 11.62 17.66
N LYS A 83 22.00 11.37 17.42
CA LYS A 83 22.64 11.70 16.12
C LYS A 83 22.61 10.59 15.06
N ARG A 84 22.50 9.31 15.46
CA ARG A 84 22.43 8.13 14.57
C ARG A 84 21.57 6.97 15.11
N GLY A 85 20.89 7.19 16.25
CA GLY A 85 20.16 6.15 16.97
C GLY A 85 19.01 5.57 16.17
N ASP A 86 18.29 6.39 15.41
CA ASP A 86 17.09 5.96 14.69
C ASP A 86 17.43 5.14 13.44
N VAL A 87 18.51 5.49 12.76
CA VAL A 87 19.05 4.72 11.62
C VAL A 87 19.49 3.34 12.06
N LEU A 88 20.31 3.25 13.12
CA LEU A 88 20.79 1.97 13.64
C LEU A 88 19.65 1.14 14.25
N ALA A 89 18.74 1.77 14.98
CA ALA A 89 17.57 1.09 15.54
C ALA A 89 16.65 0.59 14.43
N GLY A 90 16.50 1.35 13.35
CA GLY A 90 15.71 0.96 12.19
C GLY A 90 16.32 -0.24 11.49
N ALA A 91 17.65 -0.25 11.32
CA ALA A 91 18.39 -1.38 10.75
C ALA A 91 18.22 -2.66 11.59
N VAL A 92 18.44 -2.56 12.91
CA VAL A 92 18.29 -3.70 13.83
C VAL A 92 16.83 -4.17 13.90
N GLY A 93 15.87 -3.25 13.96
CA GLY A 93 14.46 -3.58 13.90
C GLY A 93 14.09 -4.32 12.62
N ALA A 94 14.55 -3.84 11.46
CA ALA A 94 14.31 -4.49 10.17
C ALA A 94 14.92 -5.89 10.10
N TYR A 95 16.18 -6.05 10.55
CA TYR A 95 16.86 -7.34 10.64
C TYR A 95 16.10 -8.34 11.53
N MET A 96 15.68 -7.92 12.72
CA MET A 96 14.97 -8.80 13.65
C MET A 96 13.55 -9.13 13.15
N GLY A 97 12.86 -8.17 12.54
CA GLY A 97 11.51 -8.36 12.01
C GLY A 97 11.47 -9.41 10.90
N ILE A 98 12.34 -9.30 9.90
CA ILE A 98 12.34 -10.25 8.77
C ILE A 98 12.76 -11.66 9.21
N ASN A 99 13.71 -11.78 10.15
CA ASN A 99 14.10 -13.07 10.71
C ASN A 99 12.99 -13.70 11.58
N ALA A 100 12.22 -12.89 12.32
CA ALA A 100 11.05 -13.38 13.05
C ALA A 100 9.95 -13.88 12.09
N GLY A 101 9.72 -13.17 10.98
CA GLY A 101 8.83 -13.64 9.92
C GLY A 101 9.28 -14.97 9.33
N ALA A 102 10.59 -15.09 9.02
CA ALA A 102 11.21 -16.30 8.47
C ALA A 102 11.12 -17.50 9.42
N LEU A 103 11.40 -17.31 10.71
CA LEU A 103 11.22 -18.36 11.72
C LEU A 103 9.76 -18.79 11.83
N THR A 104 8.83 -17.84 11.81
CA THR A 104 7.39 -18.13 11.94
C THR A 104 6.90 -19.00 10.78
N VAL A 105 7.24 -18.63 9.53
CA VAL A 105 6.87 -19.46 8.38
C VAL A 105 7.57 -20.82 8.41
N ALA A 106 8.82 -20.87 8.88
CA ALA A 106 9.55 -22.13 9.00
C ALA A 106 8.91 -23.09 10.00
N VAL A 107 8.41 -22.59 11.13
CA VAL A 107 7.67 -23.39 12.11
C VAL A 107 6.32 -23.82 11.53
N LEU A 108 5.58 -22.91 10.90
CA LEU A 108 4.25 -23.20 10.32
C LEU A 108 4.31 -24.32 9.26
N LEU A 109 5.36 -24.33 8.44
CA LEU A 109 5.60 -25.38 7.44
C LEU A 109 6.20 -26.63 8.06
N GLY A 110 7.28 -26.51 8.84
CA GLY A 110 8.04 -27.65 9.36
C GLY A 110 7.29 -28.49 10.40
N ILE A 111 6.22 -27.97 11.00
CA ILE A 111 5.37 -28.73 11.93
C ILE A 111 4.34 -29.61 11.20
N GLN A 112 4.06 -29.34 9.92
CA GLN A 112 3.01 -30.03 9.16
C GLN A 112 3.18 -31.56 9.11
N PRO A 113 4.39 -32.13 8.90
CA PRO A 113 4.54 -33.58 8.94
C PRO A 113 4.17 -34.22 10.28
N ALA A 114 4.33 -33.49 11.39
CA ALA A 114 4.01 -33.99 12.73
C ALA A 114 2.51 -33.97 13.00
N ILE A 115 1.77 -33.01 12.42
CA ILE A 115 0.33 -32.83 12.65
C ILE A 115 -0.52 -33.56 11.61
N TYR A 116 -0.09 -33.54 10.34
CA TYR A 116 -0.86 -34.04 9.20
C TYR A 116 -0.09 -35.11 8.44
N HIS A 117 -0.25 -36.35 8.89
CA HIS A 117 0.34 -37.55 8.31
C HIS A 117 -0.69 -38.69 8.20
N THR A 118 -0.46 -39.61 7.27
CA THR A 118 -1.21 -40.88 7.21
C THR A 118 -0.82 -41.79 8.37
N ALA A 119 -1.61 -42.86 8.61
CA ALA A 119 -1.28 -43.87 9.62
C ALA A 119 0.13 -44.47 9.44
N ASP A 120 0.64 -44.51 8.20
CA ASP A 120 1.99 -44.96 7.85
C ASP A 120 3.09 -43.88 8.03
N GLY A 121 2.75 -42.73 8.62
CA GLY A 121 3.69 -41.63 8.87
C GLY A 121 4.09 -40.82 7.63
N LYS A 122 3.30 -40.88 6.54
CA LYS A 122 3.55 -40.06 5.33
C LYS A 122 2.89 -38.68 5.46
N PRO A 123 3.62 -37.56 5.27
CA PRO A 123 3.07 -36.22 5.37
C PRO A 123 2.04 -35.95 4.27
N LEU A 124 1.00 -35.17 4.60
CA LEU A 124 -0.12 -34.88 3.69
C LEU A 124 0.04 -33.56 2.91
N TYR A 125 0.55 -32.51 3.56
CA TYR A 125 0.62 -31.16 2.97
C TYR A 125 2.04 -30.71 2.66
N PHE A 126 2.92 -30.70 3.66
CA PHE A 126 4.30 -30.25 3.49
C PHE A 126 5.27 -31.38 3.88
N PRO A 127 6.26 -31.71 3.04
CA PRO A 127 7.03 -32.95 3.19
C PRO A 127 8.22 -32.84 4.15
N PHE A 128 8.66 -31.65 4.53
CA PHE A 128 9.87 -31.42 5.32
C PHE A 128 9.55 -31.06 6.78
N GLY A 129 10.27 -31.65 7.73
CA GLY A 129 10.12 -31.37 9.16
C GLY A 129 10.92 -30.16 9.64
N LEU A 130 10.70 -29.75 10.89
CA LEU A 130 11.37 -28.60 11.54
C LEU A 130 12.91 -28.62 11.41
N SER A 131 13.54 -29.80 11.50
CA SER A 131 15.00 -29.96 11.41
C SER A 131 15.58 -29.58 10.04
N ILE A 132 14.78 -29.61 8.98
CA ILE A 132 15.17 -29.22 7.62
C ILE A 132 14.69 -27.80 7.34
N THR A 133 13.43 -27.51 7.68
CA THR A 133 12.78 -26.25 7.34
C THR A 133 13.34 -25.05 8.08
N ILE A 134 13.65 -25.17 9.38
CA ILE A 134 14.18 -24.05 10.17
C ILE A 134 15.57 -23.63 9.68
N PRO A 135 16.57 -24.53 9.55
CA PRO A 135 17.90 -24.12 9.12
C PRO A 135 17.91 -23.50 7.73
N ILE A 136 17.16 -24.06 6.77
CA ILE A 136 17.14 -23.53 5.40
C ILE A 136 16.49 -22.15 5.35
N MET A 137 15.32 -21.99 5.99
CA MET A 137 14.63 -20.71 6.00
C MET A 137 15.41 -19.65 6.79
N LEU A 138 15.96 -19.97 7.96
CA LEU A 138 16.72 -18.99 8.73
C LEU A 138 18.08 -18.67 8.12
N ALA A 139 18.81 -19.63 7.54
CA ALA A 139 20.14 -19.37 7.00
C ALA A 139 20.15 -18.21 6.00
N ILE A 140 19.20 -18.22 5.07
CA ILE A 140 19.13 -17.17 4.06
C ILE A 140 18.62 -15.83 4.58
N HIS A 141 17.68 -15.87 5.54
CA HIS A 141 17.14 -14.65 6.12
C HIS A 141 18.13 -14.01 7.11
N LEU A 142 18.96 -14.80 7.80
CA LEU A 142 20.02 -14.28 8.67
C LEU A 142 21.18 -13.70 7.87
N LEU A 143 21.60 -14.36 6.79
CA LEU A 143 22.81 -14.02 6.05
C LEU A 143 22.57 -12.99 4.93
N VAL A 144 21.43 -13.06 4.25
CA VAL A 144 21.19 -12.28 3.03
C VAL A 144 19.98 -11.35 3.20
N ALA A 145 18.78 -11.89 3.38
CA ALA A 145 17.55 -11.09 3.39
C ALA A 145 17.53 -10.07 4.54
N GLY A 146 17.95 -10.51 5.73
CA GLY A 146 18.03 -9.68 6.93
C GLY A 146 19.01 -8.53 6.77
N VAL A 147 20.19 -8.80 6.23
CA VAL A 147 21.20 -7.77 5.98
C VAL A 147 20.67 -6.76 4.95
N ALA A 148 20.08 -7.24 3.85
CA ALA A 148 19.50 -6.37 2.83
C ALA A 148 18.39 -5.47 3.40
N GLU A 149 17.44 -6.03 4.14
CA GLU A 149 16.33 -5.30 4.75
C GLU A 149 16.82 -4.26 5.78
N ALA A 150 17.85 -4.61 6.56
CA ALA A 150 18.50 -3.72 7.51
C ALA A 150 19.16 -2.51 6.84
N VAL A 151 19.91 -2.76 5.75
CA VAL A 151 20.60 -1.69 5.01
C VAL A 151 19.58 -0.79 4.30
N ILE A 152 18.58 -1.36 3.62
CA ILE A 152 17.51 -0.59 2.96
C ILE A 152 16.78 0.28 3.97
N THR A 153 16.39 -0.29 5.11
CA THR A 153 15.69 0.45 6.17
C THR A 153 16.55 1.57 6.74
N ALA A 154 17.84 1.30 7.00
CA ALA A 154 18.79 2.31 7.47
C ALA A 154 18.88 3.49 6.49
N LEU A 155 18.97 3.21 5.19
CA LEU A 155 19.10 4.23 4.15
C LEU A 155 17.84 5.08 4.00
N VAL A 156 16.66 4.45 4.03
CA VAL A 156 15.41 5.19 3.93
C VAL A 156 15.17 6.02 5.18
N VAL A 157 15.45 5.48 6.38
CA VAL A 157 15.35 6.25 7.63
C VAL A 157 16.33 7.42 7.63
N GLN A 158 17.59 7.21 7.21
CA GLN A 158 18.57 8.28 7.09
C GLN A 158 18.14 9.36 6.08
N SER A 159 17.55 8.94 4.96
CA SER A 159 17.04 9.86 3.94
C SER A 159 15.82 10.63 4.43
N ALA A 160 14.92 9.98 5.18
CA ALA A 160 13.78 10.60 5.81
C ALA A 160 14.22 11.66 6.85
N GLU A 161 15.20 11.32 7.70
CA GLU A 161 15.82 12.29 8.61
C GLU A 161 16.45 13.47 7.86
N ALA A 162 17.16 13.22 6.75
CA ALA A 162 17.80 14.26 5.95
C ALA A 162 16.80 15.20 5.24
N LEU A 163 15.60 14.69 4.93
CA LEU A 163 14.52 15.45 4.30
C LEU A 163 13.56 16.08 5.32
N ASN A 164 13.81 15.92 6.62
CA ASN A 164 12.88 16.27 7.71
C ASN A 164 11.49 15.64 7.54
N LEU A 165 11.43 14.45 6.93
CA LEU A 165 10.21 13.65 6.89
C LEU A 165 9.98 13.05 8.29
N PRO A 166 8.82 13.29 8.91
CA PRO A 166 8.54 12.74 10.23
C PRO A 166 8.49 11.21 10.15
N LEU A 167 9.25 10.51 11.00
CA LEU A 167 9.00 9.10 11.27
C LEU A 167 7.79 9.03 12.22
N PHE A 168 7.08 7.91 12.21
CA PHE A 168 5.81 7.75 12.93
C PHE A 168 5.90 8.12 14.42
N ASP A 169 7.03 7.85 15.08
CA ASP A 169 7.27 8.13 16.51
C ASP A 169 8.27 9.29 16.76
N THR A 170 8.59 10.12 15.74
CA THR A 170 9.57 11.24 15.86
C THR A 170 9.02 12.62 15.56
N GLN A 171 7.70 12.83 15.65
CA GLN A 171 7.11 14.16 15.48
C GLN A 171 7.47 15.17 16.61
N THR A 172 8.61 15.10 17.28
CA THR A 172 9.18 16.27 17.97
C THR A 172 9.87 17.14 16.92
N HIS A 173 9.36 18.35 16.67
CA HIS A 173 10.03 19.34 15.82
C HIS A 173 11.43 19.61 16.34
N SER A 174 12.44 18.90 15.81
CA SER A 174 13.81 19.32 16.01
C SER A 174 14.13 20.36 14.95
N ASN A 175 14.24 21.62 15.37
CA ASN A 175 14.99 22.62 14.62
C ASN A 175 16.44 22.13 14.52
N ARG A 176 16.75 21.34 13.50
CA ARG A 176 18.13 20.92 13.20
C ARG A 176 18.66 21.79 12.07
N THR A 177 19.65 22.62 12.39
CA THR A 177 20.55 23.19 11.39
C THR A 177 21.41 22.04 10.85
N ALA A 178 21.25 21.76 9.56
CA ALA A 178 21.93 20.66 8.89
C ALA A 178 23.45 20.93 8.79
N SER A 179 24.25 20.19 9.57
CA SER A 179 25.67 20.02 9.27
C SER A 179 25.81 18.89 8.26
N GLN A 180 26.28 19.24 7.06
CA GLN A 180 26.43 18.34 5.93
C GLN A 180 27.75 17.55 6.04
N SER A 181 27.68 16.24 5.81
CA SER A 181 28.75 15.54 5.10
C SER A 181 28.12 14.70 4.00
N HIS A 182 28.42 15.09 2.76
CA HIS A 182 27.89 14.54 1.51
C HIS A 182 28.54 13.19 1.13
N SER A 183 29.70 12.85 1.70
CA SER A 183 30.55 11.75 1.23
C SER A 183 30.04 10.35 1.61
N THR A 184 29.53 10.16 2.84
CA THR A 184 29.07 8.85 3.32
C THR A 184 27.80 8.35 2.64
N ARG A 185 26.99 9.27 2.11
CA ARG A 185 25.71 8.97 1.44
C ARG A 185 25.93 8.31 0.08
N TRP A 186 26.94 8.77 -0.68
CA TRP A 186 27.27 8.20 -1.98
C TRP A 186 27.94 6.84 -1.85
N ILE A 187 28.81 6.66 -0.85
CA ILE A 187 29.47 5.37 -0.60
C ILE A 187 28.43 4.29 -0.31
N LEU A 188 27.48 4.55 0.59
CA LEU A 188 26.44 3.58 0.97
C LEU A 188 25.42 3.31 -0.16
N LEU A 189 25.07 4.32 -0.95
CA LEU A 189 24.20 4.14 -2.12
C LEU A 189 24.90 3.33 -3.21
N CYS A 190 26.20 3.56 -3.43
CA CYS A 190 27.04 2.77 -4.33
C CYS A 190 27.24 1.33 -3.84
N THR A 191 27.28 1.07 -2.52
CA THR A 191 27.31 -0.29 -1.96
C THR A 191 25.99 -1.03 -2.14
N LEU A 192 24.85 -0.36 -1.91
CA LEU A 192 23.53 -0.96 -2.17
C LEU A 192 23.30 -1.18 -3.66
N LEU A 193 23.85 -0.31 -4.51
CA LEU A 193 24.02 -0.58 -5.92
C LEU A 193 24.84 -1.89 -6.09
N ALA A 194 26.12 -1.92 -5.70
CA ALA A 194 26.98 -3.08 -5.93
C ALA A 194 26.42 -4.45 -5.47
N LEU A 195 25.53 -4.48 -4.46
CA LEU A 195 24.94 -5.72 -3.92
C LEU A 195 23.65 -6.20 -4.60
N SER A 196 22.90 -5.35 -5.33
CA SER A 196 21.66 -5.77 -6.01
C SER A 196 21.80 -6.82 -7.15
N PRO A 197 22.96 -6.96 -7.85
CA PRO A 197 23.16 -7.99 -8.87
C PRO A 197 23.44 -9.37 -8.29
N LEU A 198 23.82 -9.49 -7.02
CA LEU A 198 24.28 -10.77 -6.44
C LEU A 198 23.17 -11.84 -6.44
N GLY A 199 21.90 -11.44 -6.40
CA GLY A 199 20.80 -12.39 -6.47
C GLY A 199 20.63 -13.09 -7.82
N LEU A 200 21.17 -12.51 -8.90
CA LEU A 200 21.03 -13.05 -10.25
C LEU A 200 22.17 -14.01 -10.63
N ILE A 201 23.14 -14.23 -9.74
CA ILE A 201 24.26 -15.15 -9.93
C ILE A 201 23.91 -16.54 -9.38
N ALA A 202 22.87 -16.68 -8.57
CA ALA A 202 22.40 -17.98 -8.08
C ALA A 202 21.61 -18.73 -9.16
N GLN A 203 22.20 -19.80 -9.71
CA GLN A 203 21.52 -20.73 -10.61
C GLN A 203 20.71 -21.75 -9.79
N GLY A 204 19.40 -21.87 -10.04
CA GLY A 204 18.48 -22.84 -9.41
C GLY A 204 17.10 -22.27 -9.09
N SER A 205 16.09 -23.13 -8.96
CA SER A 205 14.77 -22.76 -8.44
C SER A 205 14.81 -22.52 -6.94
N ALA A 206 13.91 -21.67 -6.44
CA ALA A 206 13.87 -21.30 -5.04
C ALA A 206 13.22 -22.39 -4.18
N TRP A 207 13.68 -22.52 -2.94
CA TRP A 207 13.19 -23.49 -1.98
C TRP A 207 11.76 -23.12 -1.62
N GLY A 208 10.83 -24.00 -1.97
CA GLY A 208 9.38 -23.75 -1.88
C GLY A 208 8.73 -23.22 -3.17
N GLU A 209 9.48 -22.83 -4.19
CA GLU A 209 8.99 -22.43 -5.53
C GLU A 209 9.34 -23.47 -6.61
N TRP A 210 9.21 -24.74 -6.26
CA TRP A 210 9.54 -25.85 -7.17
C TRP A 210 8.37 -26.21 -8.08
N ASP A 211 8.69 -26.60 -9.31
CA ASP A 211 7.73 -27.33 -10.13
C ASP A 211 7.46 -28.74 -9.55
N ARG A 212 6.44 -29.42 -10.09
CA ARG A 212 6.03 -30.76 -9.61
C ARG A 212 7.17 -31.78 -9.65
N ASP A 213 8.02 -31.73 -10.66
CA ASP A 213 9.11 -32.68 -10.89
C ASP A 213 10.36 -32.31 -10.09
N GLU A 214 10.64 -31.02 -9.91
CA GLU A 214 11.65 -30.49 -8.97
C GLU A 214 11.33 -30.85 -7.53
N LEU A 215 10.07 -30.68 -7.11
CA LEU A 215 9.65 -31.03 -5.76
C LEU A 215 9.79 -32.53 -5.50
N LYS A 216 9.44 -33.39 -6.47
CA LYS A 216 9.68 -34.84 -6.36
C LYS A 216 11.16 -35.16 -6.18
N ARG A 217 12.05 -34.48 -6.92
CA ARG A 217 13.51 -34.65 -6.80
C ARG A 217 14.00 -34.26 -5.40
N GLU A 218 13.57 -33.11 -4.88
CA GLU A 218 13.99 -32.64 -3.55
C GLU A 218 13.41 -33.48 -2.41
N ILE A 219 12.18 -33.97 -2.52
CA ILE A 219 11.61 -34.93 -1.55
C ILE A 219 12.45 -36.21 -1.53
N THR A 220 12.76 -36.77 -2.69
CA THR A 220 13.57 -37.99 -2.80
C THR A 220 14.95 -37.79 -2.19
N LYS A 221 15.59 -36.66 -2.49
CA LYS A 221 16.92 -36.29 -2.02
C LYS A 221 17.01 -36.08 -0.50
N HIS A 222 16.03 -35.43 0.11
CA HIS A 222 16.08 -35.06 1.54
C HIS A 222 15.35 -36.02 2.48
N THR A 223 14.41 -36.82 1.98
CA THR A 223 13.60 -37.72 2.80
C THR A 223 13.68 -39.19 2.37
N GLY A 224 14.29 -39.49 1.22
CA GLY A 224 14.35 -40.84 0.65
C GLY A 224 13.00 -41.38 0.13
N ARG A 225 11.94 -40.56 0.15
CA ARG A 225 10.58 -40.94 -0.25
C ARG A 225 10.31 -40.60 -1.71
N THR A 226 9.58 -41.47 -2.41
CA THR A 226 9.18 -41.27 -3.82
C THR A 226 7.72 -40.82 -3.92
N GLY A 227 7.45 -39.76 -4.67
CA GLY A 227 6.09 -39.24 -4.94
C GLY A 227 5.72 -37.99 -4.13
N LEU A 228 4.63 -37.33 -4.54
CA LEU A 228 4.11 -36.12 -3.89
C LEU A 228 3.15 -36.48 -2.74
N PRO A 229 3.06 -35.65 -1.69
CA PRO A 229 1.98 -35.74 -0.70
C PRO A 229 0.60 -35.66 -1.36
N SER A 230 -0.30 -36.57 -1.00
CA SER A 230 -1.59 -36.74 -1.68
C SER A 230 -2.51 -35.51 -1.60
N GLU A 231 -2.51 -34.82 -0.46
CA GLU A 231 -3.33 -33.60 -0.31
C GLU A 231 -2.67 -32.39 -0.96
N LEU A 232 -1.34 -32.33 -1.00
CA LEU A 232 -0.62 -31.31 -1.77
C LEU A 232 -0.91 -31.41 -3.26
N GLU A 233 -0.96 -32.62 -3.80
CA GLU A 233 -1.27 -32.85 -5.22
C GLU A 233 -2.71 -32.43 -5.57
N LYS A 234 -3.68 -32.74 -4.70
CA LYS A 234 -5.06 -32.26 -4.84
C LYS A 234 -5.13 -30.74 -4.73
N ALA A 235 -4.41 -30.14 -3.79
CA ALA A 235 -4.39 -28.70 -3.59
C ALA A 235 -3.81 -27.98 -4.81
N ASP A 236 -2.69 -28.45 -5.37
CA ASP A 236 -2.10 -27.85 -6.58
C ASP A 236 -3.02 -27.99 -7.81
N ALA A 237 -3.71 -29.13 -7.96
CA ALA A 237 -4.66 -29.33 -9.06
C ALA A 237 -5.83 -28.32 -9.04
N HIS A 238 -6.23 -27.84 -7.86
CA HIS A 238 -7.35 -26.90 -7.69
C HIS A 238 -6.88 -25.47 -7.34
N SER A 239 -5.56 -25.21 -7.37
CA SER A 239 -5.01 -23.92 -6.97
C SER A 239 -5.15 -22.87 -8.07
N TYR A 240 -5.51 -21.67 -7.65
CA TYR A 240 -5.57 -20.52 -8.54
C TYR A 240 -4.16 -20.10 -8.98
N ARG A 241 -3.88 -20.19 -10.29
CA ARG A 241 -2.54 -19.92 -10.87
C ARG A 241 -2.33 -18.49 -11.35
N GLY A 242 -3.12 -17.52 -10.88
CA GLY A 242 -2.99 -16.13 -11.33
C GLY A 242 -3.49 -15.88 -12.76
N LEU A 243 -3.26 -14.68 -13.27
CA LEU A 243 -3.60 -14.31 -14.65
C LEU A 243 -2.45 -14.66 -15.61
N ALA A 244 -2.69 -15.62 -16.51
CA ALA A 244 -1.68 -16.16 -17.43
C ALA A 244 -0.92 -15.11 -18.28
N ALA A 245 -1.53 -13.96 -18.55
CA ALA A 245 -0.89 -12.87 -19.32
C ALA A 245 0.23 -12.14 -18.56
N LEU A 246 0.20 -12.14 -17.22
CA LEU A 246 1.18 -11.43 -16.38
C LEU A 246 2.40 -12.28 -16.04
N GLN A 247 2.28 -13.61 -16.04
CA GLN A 247 3.38 -14.54 -15.77
C GLN A 247 4.47 -14.53 -16.86
N LYS A 248 4.11 -14.23 -18.12
CA LYS A 248 5.07 -14.20 -19.25
C LYS A 248 5.96 -12.96 -19.33
N TYR A 249 5.77 -11.96 -18.48
CA TYR A 249 6.49 -10.68 -18.59
C TYR A 249 7.96 -10.74 -18.13
N GLY A 250 8.35 -11.77 -17.36
CA GLY A 250 9.68 -11.87 -16.73
C GLY A 250 10.74 -12.73 -17.44
N GLY A 251 10.41 -13.41 -18.55
CA GLY A 251 11.21 -14.56 -19.03
C GLY A 251 12.43 -14.27 -19.91
N ASP A 252 12.34 -13.35 -20.89
CA ASP A 252 13.11 -13.59 -22.13
C ASP A 252 14.27 -12.64 -22.48
N LYS A 253 14.58 -11.57 -21.71
CA LYS A 253 15.62 -10.61 -22.12
C LYS A 253 16.54 -10.12 -20.99
N GLY A 254 17.63 -10.86 -20.78
CA GLY A 254 18.94 -10.34 -20.38
C GLY A 254 19.07 -9.83 -18.94
N THR A 255 19.49 -10.73 -18.05
CA THR A 255 19.87 -10.51 -16.65
C THR A 255 20.65 -9.22 -16.40
N TRP A 256 21.59 -8.85 -17.29
CA TRP A 256 22.42 -7.63 -17.16
C TRP A 256 21.69 -6.32 -17.49
N ALA A 257 20.74 -6.35 -18.43
CA ALA A 257 19.91 -5.18 -18.74
C ALA A 257 18.93 -4.88 -17.61
N TYR A 258 18.43 -5.93 -16.96
CA TYR A 258 17.60 -5.86 -15.78
C TYR A 258 18.35 -5.29 -14.56
N ILE A 259 19.57 -5.76 -14.31
CA ILE A 259 20.49 -5.22 -13.27
C ILE A 259 20.78 -3.73 -13.50
N GLY A 260 21.16 -3.35 -14.72
CA GLY A 260 21.46 -1.96 -15.06
C GLY A 260 20.25 -1.03 -14.91
N SER A 261 19.05 -1.55 -15.16
CA SER A 261 17.81 -0.80 -14.99
C SER A 261 17.44 -0.55 -13.51
N GLY A 262 17.73 -1.49 -12.61
CA GLY A 262 17.55 -1.28 -11.17
C GLY A 262 18.41 -0.14 -10.63
N PHE A 263 19.67 -0.07 -11.08
CA PHE A 263 20.64 0.95 -10.69
C PHE A 263 20.30 2.35 -11.13
N LEU A 264 19.93 2.50 -12.40
CA LEU A 264 19.51 3.78 -12.95
C LEU A 264 18.17 4.25 -12.34
N GLY A 265 17.29 3.33 -11.93
CA GLY A 265 16.00 3.65 -11.29
C GLY A 265 16.14 4.22 -9.90
N VAL A 266 16.92 3.54 -9.06
CA VAL A 266 17.20 4.03 -7.70
C VAL A 266 17.97 5.35 -7.74
N GLY A 267 18.96 5.48 -8.63
CA GLY A 267 19.70 6.72 -8.83
C GLY A 267 18.82 7.89 -9.30
N ALA A 268 17.89 7.63 -10.23
CA ALA A 268 16.98 8.66 -10.73
C ALA A 268 15.90 9.06 -9.70
N ILE A 269 15.37 8.10 -8.92
CA ILE A 269 14.46 8.40 -7.81
C ILE A 269 15.17 9.29 -6.78
N ALA A 270 16.40 8.94 -6.39
CA ALA A 270 17.20 9.75 -5.48
C ALA A 270 17.47 11.17 -6.05
N GLY A 271 17.76 11.29 -7.35
CA GLY A 271 17.91 12.57 -8.04
C GLY A 271 16.62 13.41 -8.07
N ILE A 272 15.47 12.78 -8.33
CA ILE A 272 14.16 13.44 -8.35
C ILE A 272 13.77 13.92 -6.94
N PHE A 273 13.98 13.12 -5.89
CA PHE A 273 13.77 13.56 -4.51
C PHE A 273 14.70 14.70 -4.12
N ALA A 274 15.97 14.67 -4.55
CA ALA A 274 16.91 15.76 -4.33
C ALA A 274 16.52 17.06 -5.07
N MET A 275 15.99 16.96 -6.30
CA MET A 275 15.53 18.11 -7.08
C MET A 275 14.17 18.65 -6.61
N ALA A 276 13.24 17.77 -6.26
CA ALA A 276 11.93 18.12 -5.70
C ALA A 276 12.09 18.78 -4.31
N GLY A 277 13.02 18.30 -3.48
CA GLY A 277 13.38 18.94 -2.21
C GLY A 277 13.94 20.36 -2.37
N ARG A 278 14.59 20.67 -3.51
CA ARG A 278 15.03 22.04 -3.85
C ARG A 278 13.91 22.93 -4.36
N ARG A 279 12.90 22.38 -5.07
CA ARG A 279 11.79 23.16 -5.67
C ARG A 279 10.54 23.29 -4.78
N PHE A 280 10.27 22.34 -3.88
CA PHE A 280 9.11 22.35 -2.98
C PHE A 280 9.44 22.87 -1.57
N ARG A 281 10.44 23.74 -1.45
CA ARG A 281 10.63 24.55 -0.25
C ARG A 281 9.53 25.61 -0.21
N ILE A 282 8.31 25.19 0.14
CA ILE A 282 7.16 26.07 0.34
C ILE A 282 7.56 27.03 1.47
N ARG A 283 7.77 28.29 1.11
CA ARG A 283 7.88 29.39 2.05
C ARG A 283 6.46 29.64 2.58
N LYS A 284 6.03 28.85 3.57
CA LYS A 284 4.76 29.12 4.27
C LYS A 284 4.93 30.44 5.02
N ASN A 285 4.37 31.52 4.49
CA ASN A 285 4.10 32.73 5.27
C ASN A 285 2.76 32.53 5.97
N PRO A 286 2.70 32.37 7.31
CA PRO A 286 1.48 32.02 8.03
C PRO A 286 0.45 33.17 8.15
N SER A 287 0.73 34.34 7.58
CA SER A 287 0.08 35.60 7.96
C SER A 287 -1.11 36.04 7.08
N GLN A 288 -1.60 35.24 6.12
CA GLN A 288 -2.64 35.71 5.17
C GLN A 288 -3.99 34.97 5.21
N MET A 289 -4.21 34.00 6.10
CA MET A 289 -5.48 33.23 6.11
C MET A 289 -6.58 33.73 7.07
N VAL A 290 -6.38 34.85 7.78
CA VAL A 290 -7.40 35.38 8.70
C VAL A 290 -7.55 36.89 8.51
N THR A 291 -8.16 37.31 7.42
CA THR A 291 -8.77 38.65 7.34
C THR A 291 -9.79 38.66 6.22
N GLN A 292 -11.08 38.51 6.57
CA GLN A 292 -12.25 39.10 5.89
C GLN A 292 -13.53 38.45 6.43
N ILE A 293 -13.91 38.81 7.64
CA ILE A 293 -15.32 38.90 8.02
C ILE A 293 -15.47 40.26 8.68
N ALA A 294 -15.95 41.25 7.92
CA ALA A 294 -16.30 42.55 8.48
C ALA A 294 -17.60 42.39 9.28
N PRO A 295 -17.67 42.87 10.53
CA PRO A 295 -18.88 42.74 11.33
C PRO A 295 -19.95 43.69 10.79
N ASN A 296 -21.12 43.12 10.46
CA ASN A 296 -22.31 43.87 10.10
C ASN A 296 -22.81 44.64 11.33
N LYS A 297 -22.93 45.96 11.22
CA LYS A 297 -23.49 46.85 12.24
C LYS A 297 -25.00 46.62 12.31
N GLN A 298 -25.48 46.06 13.42
CA GLN A 298 -26.76 46.36 14.11
C GLN A 298 -27.30 45.09 14.78
N THR A 299 -27.08 44.97 16.09
CA THR A 299 -28.06 44.35 17.00
C THR A 299 -27.91 45.04 18.36
N THR A 300 -28.96 45.74 18.76
CA THR A 300 -29.11 46.43 20.05
C THR A 300 -29.43 45.42 21.14
N GLY A 301 -28.38 44.89 21.77
CA GLY A 301 -28.46 44.24 23.07
C GLY A 301 -27.29 44.76 23.88
N HIS A 302 -27.54 45.30 25.08
CA HIS A 302 -26.47 45.65 26.02
C HIS A 302 -25.78 44.36 26.44
N LEU A 303 -24.76 43.98 25.67
CA LEU A 303 -23.83 42.93 26.05
C LEU A 303 -23.17 43.35 27.37
N PRO A 304 -23.03 42.43 28.35
CA PRO A 304 -22.29 42.70 29.57
C PRO A 304 -20.91 43.28 29.26
N GLU A 305 -20.42 44.20 30.10
CA GLU A 305 -19.19 44.96 29.86
C GLU A 305 -17.95 44.07 29.59
N TRP A 306 -17.86 42.92 30.27
CA TRP A 306 -16.81 41.92 30.05
C TRP A 306 -16.85 41.22 28.68
N LEU A 307 -17.96 41.29 27.97
CA LEU A 307 -18.19 40.74 26.63
C LEU A 307 -17.96 41.78 25.53
N LEU A 308 -18.07 43.07 25.88
CA LEU A 308 -17.71 44.21 25.04
C LEU A 308 -16.18 44.41 25.00
N HIS A 309 -15.50 44.10 26.10
CA HIS A 309 -14.05 44.03 26.14
C HIS A 309 -13.61 42.62 25.74
N SER A 310 -13.13 42.45 24.50
CA SER A 310 -12.40 41.25 24.15
C SER A 310 -11.22 41.13 25.12
N SER A 311 -11.24 40.16 26.03
CA SER A 311 -10.10 39.85 26.91
C SER A 311 -8.89 39.28 26.12
N TYR A 312 -8.92 39.43 24.79
CA TYR A 312 -7.95 38.95 23.84
C TYR A 312 -6.96 40.05 23.40
N THR A 313 -7.31 41.34 23.54
CA THR A 313 -6.43 42.45 23.10
C THR A 313 -5.28 42.73 24.06
N ASP A 314 -5.41 42.36 25.34
CA ASP A 314 -4.36 42.58 26.36
C ASP A 314 -3.54 41.33 26.71
N ARG A 315 -3.70 40.24 25.94
CA ARG A 315 -2.73 39.14 26.07
C ARG A 315 -1.47 39.59 25.33
N PRO A 316 -0.30 39.67 25.98
CA PRO A 316 0.94 39.91 25.26
C PRO A 316 1.00 38.88 24.14
N CYS A 317 1.21 39.35 22.91
CA CYS A 317 1.36 38.51 21.73
C CYS A 317 2.34 37.40 22.09
N LEU A 318 1.82 36.20 22.38
CA LEU A 318 2.67 35.08 22.69
C LEU A 318 3.59 34.94 21.46
N PRO A 319 4.91 35.04 21.62
CA PRO A 319 5.83 35.01 20.48
C PRO A 319 5.53 33.75 19.66
N ALA A 320 5.77 33.74 18.35
CA ALA A 320 5.51 32.56 17.52
C ALA A 320 6.18 31.26 18.04
N SER A 321 7.18 31.39 18.93
CA SER A 321 7.79 30.30 19.72
C SER A 321 6.87 29.65 20.78
N ALA A 322 5.73 30.26 21.10
CA ALA A 322 4.70 29.77 22.01
C ALA A 322 3.51 29.12 21.28
N ILE A 323 3.48 29.14 19.93
CA ILE A 323 2.66 28.20 19.15
C ILE A 323 3.38 26.86 19.22
N ARG A 324 2.97 26.07 20.21
CA ARG A 324 3.61 24.80 20.58
C ARG A 324 3.17 23.69 19.63
N PRO A 325 4.03 22.67 19.37
CA PRO A 325 3.67 21.51 18.55
C PRO A 325 2.34 20.91 18.99
N ALA A 326 1.47 20.60 18.03
CA ALA A 326 0.25 19.84 18.30
C ALA A 326 0.61 18.59 19.11
N LEU A 327 -0.03 18.42 20.28
CA LEU A 327 0.22 17.27 21.15
C LEU A 327 -0.12 15.98 20.38
N TYR A 328 0.46 14.85 20.78
CA TYR A 328 0.19 13.53 20.19
C TYR A 328 -1.31 13.27 19.95
N LEU A 329 -2.15 13.61 20.92
CA LEU A 329 -3.62 13.50 20.82
C LEU A 329 -4.22 14.39 19.72
N GLU A 330 -3.72 15.62 19.57
CA GLU A 330 -4.21 16.58 18.57
C GLU A 330 -3.80 16.19 17.17
N ARG A 331 -2.61 15.60 17.00
CA ARG A 331 -2.15 15.04 15.73
C ARG A 331 -2.99 13.85 15.32
N THR A 332 -3.25 12.92 16.23
CA THR A 332 -4.11 11.77 15.94
C THR A 332 -5.54 12.21 15.61
N LEU A 333 -6.10 13.18 16.34
CA LEU A 333 -7.40 13.78 16.00
C LEU A 333 -7.40 14.44 14.63
N GLN A 334 -6.36 15.19 14.30
CA GLN A 334 -6.21 15.84 13.01
C GLN A 334 -6.10 14.81 11.87
N GLU A 335 -5.32 13.75 12.05
CA GLU A 335 -5.17 12.66 11.09
C GLU A 335 -6.48 11.89 10.88
N ILE A 336 -7.22 11.57 11.95
CA ILE A 336 -8.54 10.92 11.86
C ILE A 336 -9.52 11.83 11.11
N THR A 337 -9.56 13.12 11.49
CA THR A 337 -10.44 14.10 10.84
C THR A 337 -10.09 14.30 9.37
N GLU A 338 -8.79 14.34 9.05
CA GLU A 338 -8.31 14.47 7.69
C GLU A 338 -8.65 13.22 6.87
N ALA A 339 -8.45 12.01 7.41
CA ALA A 339 -8.87 10.76 6.77
C ALA A 339 -10.39 10.70 6.53
N MET A 340 -11.20 11.07 7.53
CA MET A 340 -12.66 11.17 7.39
C MET A 340 -13.04 12.18 6.30
N SER A 341 -12.40 13.35 6.29
CA SER A 341 -12.64 14.37 5.28
C SER A 341 -12.26 13.87 3.88
N GLN A 342 -11.13 13.20 3.72
CA GLN A 342 -10.69 12.67 2.42
C GLN A 342 -11.63 11.58 1.89
N ILE A 343 -12.16 10.71 2.76
CA ILE A 343 -13.13 9.68 2.36
C ILE A 343 -14.46 10.33 1.95
N ALA A 344 -14.93 11.34 2.71
CA ALA A 344 -16.14 12.09 2.39
C ALA A 344 -16.00 12.90 1.09
N TYR A 345 -14.96 13.72 0.96
CA TYR A 345 -14.66 14.49 -0.25
C TYR A 345 -14.39 13.61 -1.46
N GLY A 346 -13.90 12.38 -1.26
CA GLY A 346 -13.68 11.40 -2.32
C GLY A 346 -14.96 10.94 -3.02
N GLN A 347 -16.12 10.99 -2.36
CA GLN A 347 -17.40 10.55 -2.91
C GLN A 347 -18.13 11.65 -3.70
N ASN A 348 -17.87 12.93 -3.42
CA ASN A 348 -18.62 14.06 -4.00
C ASN A 348 -18.68 14.03 -5.54
N TRP A 349 -17.60 13.64 -6.21
CA TRP A 349 -17.55 13.58 -7.68
C TRP A 349 -18.43 12.48 -8.29
N SER A 350 -18.66 11.41 -7.53
CA SER A 350 -19.49 10.27 -7.96
C SER A 350 -20.99 10.57 -7.82
N GLU A 351 -21.35 11.62 -7.09
CA GLU A 351 -22.73 12.06 -6.89
C GLU A 351 -23.20 13.07 -7.94
N LEU A 352 -22.27 13.69 -8.68
CA LEU A 352 -22.58 14.64 -9.74
C LEU A 352 -23.29 13.96 -10.92
N GLU A 353 -24.17 14.72 -11.58
CA GLU A 353 -24.79 14.31 -12.84
C GLU A 353 -23.83 14.49 -14.03
N GLY A 354 -22.90 13.54 -14.19
CA GLY A 354 -22.00 13.44 -15.33
C GLY A 354 -22.29 12.22 -16.21
N PHE A 355 -21.67 12.19 -17.40
CA PHE A 355 -21.88 11.11 -18.38
C PHE A 355 -21.61 9.72 -17.79
N LEU A 356 -20.39 9.46 -17.29
CA LEU A 356 -20.07 8.15 -16.70
C LEU A 356 -20.88 7.87 -15.45
N GLN A 357 -21.19 8.87 -14.62
CA GLN A 357 -22.03 8.72 -13.42
C GLN A 357 -23.45 8.23 -13.77
N SER A 358 -23.97 8.58 -14.95
CA SER A 358 -25.31 8.17 -15.41
C SER A 358 -25.41 6.72 -15.90
N LEU A 359 -24.27 6.05 -16.14
CA LEU A 359 -24.22 4.68 -16.63
C LEU A 359 -24.36 3.66 -15.50
N ASN A 360 -24.94 2.50 -15.81
CA ASN A 360 -24.97 1.35 -14.92
C ASN A 360 -23.54 0.91 -14.55
N ALA A 361 -23.29 0.65 -13.27
CA ALA A 361 -21.95 0.28 -12.79
C ALA A 361 -21.36 -0.93 -13.53
N ARG A 362 -22.19 -1.90 -13.95
CA ARG A 362 -21.74 -3.07 -14.72
C ARG A 362 -21.17 -2.69 -16.08
N ALA A 363 -21.94 -1.92 -16.86
CA ALA A 363 -21.54 -1.49 -18.20
C ALA A 363 -20.31 -0.57 -18.13
N LYS A 364 -20.26 0.31 -17.14
CA LYS A 364 -19.10 1.16 -16.88
C LYS A 364 -17.85 0.35 -16.54
N LEU A 365 -17.95 -0.59 -15.60
CA LEU A 365 -16.84 -1.47 -15.22
C LEU A 365 -16.33 -2.26 -16.42
N LEU A 366 -17.21 -2.94 -17.15
CA LEU A 366 -16.84 -3.72 -18.33
C LEU A 366 -16.19 -2.84 -19.41
N GLY A 367 -16.74 -1.64 -19.66
CA GLY A 367 -16.19 -0.71 -20.64
C GLY A 367 -14.82 -0.18 -20.25
N VAL A 368 -14.65 0.32 -19.02
CA VAL A 368 -13.36 0.85 -18.54
C VAL A 368 -12.30 -0.25 -18.45
N VAL A 369 -12.66 -1.44 -17.95
CA VAL A 369 -11.74 -2.60 -17.93
C VAL A 369 -11.37 -3.01 -19.36
N GLY A 370 -12.33 -3.04 -20.29
CA GLY A 370 -12.06 -3.30 -21.71
C GLY A 370 -11.05 -2.31 -22.32
N LEU A 371 -11.20 -1.00 -22.04
CA LEU A 371 -10.25 0.03 -22.48
C LEU A 371 -8.88 -0.12 -21.81
N ILE A 372 -8.82 -0.51 -20.54
CA ILE A 372 -7.56 -0.81 -19.84
C ILE A 372 -6.84 -1.99 -20.50
N LEU A 373 -7.56 -3.08 -20.80
CA LEU A 373 -7.00 -4.26 -21.47
C LEU A 373 -6.51 -3.92 -22.89
N LEU A 374 -7.26 -3.09 -23.63
CA LEU A 374 -6.85 -2.60 -24.94
C LEU A 374 -5.55 -1.78 -24.84
N THR A 375 -5.48 -0.86 -23.88
CA THR A 375 -4.30 -0.04 -23.62
C THR A 375 -3.10 -0.92 -23.25
N GLY A 376 -3.32 -1.95 -22.44
CA GLY A 376 -2.31 -2.94 -22.04
C GLY A 376 -1.68 -3.70 -23.20
N THR A 377 -2.47 -4.02 -24.23
CA THR A 377 -2.05 -4.81 -25.40
C THR A 377 -1.50 -3.96 -26.55
N THR A 378 -1.81 -2.66 -26.56
CA THR A 378 -1.40 -1.73 -27.62
C THR A 378 0.09 -1.39 -27.56
N ARG A 379 0.79 -1.49 -28.69
CA ARG A 379 2.21 -1.10 -28.85
C ARG A 379 2.42 0.23 -29.59
N SER A 380 1.39 0.76 -30.24
CA SER A 380 1.45 2.01 -31.00
C SER A 380 1.32 3.25 -30.11
N ILE A 381 2.25 4.19 -30.23
CA ILE A 381 2.23 5.46 -29.50
C ILE A 381 1.01 6.29 -29.89
N SER A 382 0.69 6.38 -31.19
CA SER A 382 -0.46 7.15 -31.70
C SER A 382 -1.77 6.66 -31.10
N THR A 383 -1.93 5.33 -31.00
CA THR A 383 -3.11 4.72 -30.38
C THR A 383 -3.18 5.01 -28.88
N LEU A 384 -2.06 4.96 -28.16
CA LEU A 384 -2.00 5.32 -26.74
C LEU A 384 -2.32 6.80 -26.50
N LEU A 385 -1.86 7.69 -27.37
CA LEU A 385 -2.23 9.11 -27.32
C LEU A 385 -3.73 9.29 -27.55
N PHE A 386 -4.29 8.63 -28.57
CA PHE A 386 -5.74 8.64 -28.83
C PHE A 386 -6.54 8.14 -27.63
N LEU A 387 -6.15 7.03 -27.00
CA LEU A 387 -6.79 6.51 -25.79
C LEU A 387 -6.62 7.46 -24.59
N GLY A 388 -5.47 8.11 -24.46
CA GLY A 388 -5.24 9.16 -23.45
C GLY A 388 -6.17 10.35 -23.63
N PHE A 389 -6.28 10.89 -24.84
CA PHE A 389 -7.22 11.98 -25.15
C PHE A 389 -8.68 11.56 -24.98
N THR A 390 -9.03 10.34 -25.38
CA THR A 390 -10.37 9.78 -25.15
C THR A 390 -10.68 9.70 -23.65
N THR A 391 -9.71 9.29 -22.83
CA THR A 391 -9.85 9.23 -21.37
C THR A 391 -10.08 10.62 -20.76
N LEU A 392 -9.34 11.63 -21.22
CA LEU A 392 -9.55 13.03 -20.79
C LEU A 392 -10.91 13.56 -21.25
N GLY A 393 -11.35 13.22 -22.47
CA GLY A 393 -12.68 13.54 -22.99
C GLY A 393 -13.80 12.91 -22.15
N LEU A 394 -13.65 11.63 -21.76
CA LEU A 394 -14.59 10.96 -20.86
C LEU A 394 -14.63 11.62 -19.48
N ALA A 395 -13.48 12.05 -18.95
CA ALA A 395 -13.42 12.78 -17.68
C ALA A 395 -14.15 14.13 -17.78
N ALA A 396 -13.95 14.88 -18.86
CA ALA A 396 -14.62 16.15 -19.12
C ALA A 396 -16.14 15.98 -19.28
N ALA A 397 -16.58 14.99 -20.07
CA ALA A 397 -18.01 14.65 -20.23
C ALA A 397 -18.65 14.18 -18.91
N SER A 398 -17.84 13.67 -17.99
CA SER A 398 -18.26 13.25 -16.64
C SER A 398 -18.16 14.37 -15.60
N LYS A 399 -17.91 15.61 -16.04
CA LYS A 399 -17.74 16.79 -15.17
C LYS A 399 -16.67 16.62 -14.09
N ILE A 400 -15.64 15.82 -14.38
CA ILE A 400 -14.50 15.62 -13.49
C ILE A 400 -13.45 16.69 -13.82
N PRO A 401 -12.94 17.46 -12.84
CA PRO A 401 -11.89 18.43 -13.09
C PRO A 401 -10.61 17.73 -13.56
N LEU A 402 -10.18 18.03 -14.79
CA LEU A 402 -9.00 17.43 -15.42
C LEU A 402 -7.73 17.66 -14.60
N SER A 403 -7.65 18.78 -13.88
CA SER A 403 -6.51 19.11 -13.02
C SER A 403 -6.33 18.10 -11.87
N ILE A 404 -7.42 17.59 -11.30
CA ILE A 404 -7.36 16.57 -10.24
C ILE A 404 -6.91 15.24 -10.83
N LEU A 405 -7.50 14.85 -11.96
CA LEU A 405 -7.18 13.60 -12.66
C LEU A 405 -5.70 13.58 -13.06
N ILE A 406 -5.21 14.63 -13.71
CA ILE A 406 -3.82 14.75 -14.16
C ILE A 406 -2.87 14.78 -12.96
N LYS A 407 -3.13 15.59 -11.92
CA LYS A 407 -2.27 15.62 -10.71
C LYS A 407 -2.25 14.28 -9.97
N ARG A 408 -3.36 13.53 -9.97
CA ARG A 408 -3.45 12.20 -9.36
C ARG A 408 -2.67 11.17 -10.17
N SER A 409 -2.86 11.14 -11.50
CA SER A 409 -2.14 10.25 -12.41
C SER A 409 -0.63 10.52 -12.37
N ILE A 410 -0.20 11.78 -12.48
CA ILE A 410 1.22 12.14 -12.46
C ILE A 410 1.88 11.74 -11.13
N ARG A 411 1.23 11.97 -9.97
CA ARG A 411 1.80 11.54 -8.68
C ARG A 411 1.98 10.02 -8.60
N THR A 412 1.00 9.27 -9.10
CA THR A 412 1.04 7.80 -9.10
C THR A 412 2.09 7.27 -10.07
N VAL A 413 2.16 7.83 -11.28
CA VAL A 413 3.14 7.48 -12.32
C VAL A 413 4.55 7.91 -11.91
N ALA A 414 4.72 9.04 -11.25
CA ALA A 414 6.04 9.49 -10.78
C ALA A 414 6.59 8.58 -9.67
N LEU A 415 5.73 8.07 -8.78
CA LEU A 415 6.15 7.20 -7.69
C LEU A 415 6.53 5.79 -8.17
N PHE A 416 5.68 5.17 -9.01
CA PHE A 416 5.84 3.77 -9.43
C PHE A 416 6.29 3.61 -10.88
N GLY A 417 5.77 4.45 -11.77
CA GLY A 417 6.05 4.35 -13.20
C GLY A 417 7.43 4.80 -13.61
N ALA A 418 7.84 5.97 -13.14
CA ALA A 418 9.18 6.50 -13.41
C ALA A 418 10.26 5.56 -12.85
N ALA A 419 10.03 4.94 -11.70
CA ALA A 419 10.93 3.95 -11.12
C ALA A 419 11.20 2.77 -12.08
N ILE A 420 10.19 2.33 -12.83
CA ILE A 420 10.24 1.15 -13.71
C ILE A 420 10.69 1.53 -15.12
N THR A 421 10.21 2.65 -15.68
CA THR A 421 10.37 2.97 -17.10
C THR A 421 11.50 3.94 -17.41
N LEU A 422 11.89 4.80 -16.47
CA LEU A 422 12.97 5.77 -16.64
C LEU A 422 14.35 5.11 -16.83
N PRO A 423 14.68 3.98 -16.17
CA PRO A 423 16.00 3.38 -16.32
C PRO A 423 16.26 2.77 -17.69
N PRO A 424 15.35 1.96 -18.27
CA PRO A 424 15.48 1.52 -19.65
C PRO A 424 15.51 2.68 -20.64
N LEU A 425 14.78 3.77 -20.37
CA LEU A 425 14.79 4.97 -21.21
C LEU A 425 16.15 5.65 -21.21
N LEU A 426 16.74 5.89 -20.03
CA LEU A 426 18.06 6.52 -19.90
C LEU A 426 19.16 5.67 -20.53
N LEU A 427 19.10 4.35 -20.35
CA LEU A 427 20.03 3.42 -20.99
C LEU A 427 19.91 3.45 -22.52
N ALA A 428 18.69 3.44 -23.04
CA ALA A 428 18.44 3.51 -24.47
C ALA A 428 18.82 4.88 -25.09
N LEU A 429 18.72 5.97 -24.32
CA LEU A 429 19.22 7.29 -24.72
C LEU A 429 20.75 7.30 -24.77
N TYR A 430 21.41 6.76 -23.74
CA TYR A 430 22.88 6.66 -23.69
C TYR A 430 23.43 5.81 -24.84
N GLN A 431 22.84 4.65 -25.10
CA GLN A 431 23.23 3.74 -26.18
C GLN A 431 22.76 4.19 -27.57
N HIS A 432 22.07 5.33 -27.69
CA HIS A 432 21.45 5.80 -28.94
C HIS A 432 20.55 4.74 -29.61
N ASN A 433 19.97 3.85 -28.80
CA ASN A 433 19.11 2.76 -29.25
C ASN A 433 17.67 3.26 -29.39
N THR A 434 17.30 3.66 -30.61
CA THR A 434 15.96 4.16 -30.95
C THR A 434 14.85 3.16 -30.58
N SER A 435 15.09 1.86 -30.74
CA SER A 435 14.10 0.82 -30.39
C SER A 435 13.82 0.72 -28.89
N GLY A 436 14.85 0.92 -28.05
CA GLY A 436 14.72 0.95 -26.59
C GLY A 436 14.01 2.21 -26.10
N GLN A 437 14.27 3.35 -26.75
CA GLN A 437 13.61 4.62 -26.44
C GLN A 437 12.11 4.53 -26.73
N ILE A 438 11.73 4.00 -27.90
CA ILE A 438 10.32 3.81 -28.28
C ILE A 438 9.61 2.89 -27.29
N GLN A 439 10.24 1.77 -26.88
CA GLN A 439 9.65 0.84 -25.91
C GLN A 439 9.43 1.49 -24.53
N ALA A 440 10.41 2.25 -24.03
CA ALA A 440 10.31 2.88 -22.73
C ALA A 440 9.28 4.03 -22.71
N ILE A 441 9.23 4.85 -23.77
CA ILE A 441 8.20 5.88 -23.95
C ILE A 441 6.81 5.24 -24.04
N THR A 442 6.67 4.17 -24.82
CA THR A 442 5.40 3.44 -24.97
C THR A 442 4.93 2.88 -23.62
N LEU A 443 5.83 2.33 -22.81
CA LEU A 443 5.50 1.79 -21.48
C LEU A 443 5.05 2.90 -20.51
N LEU A 444 5.75 4.04 -20.49
CA LEU A 444 5.41 5.19 -19.64
C LEU A 444 4.04 5.77 -20.03
N LEU A 445 3.80 5.94 -21.34
CA LEU A 445 2.53 6.42 -21.86
C LEU A 445 1.39 5.44 -21.55
N ARG A 446 1.61 4.14 -21.77
CA ARG A 446 0.65 3.08 -21.43
C ARG A 446 0.27 3.11 -19.97
N LEU A 447 1.26 3.18 -19.07
CA LEU A 447 1.01 3.26 -17.63
C LEU A 447 0.21 4.52 -17.27
N THR A 448 0.55 5.66 -17.87
CA THR A 448 -0.17 6.92 -17.65
C THR A 448 -1.64 6.80 -18.06
N VAL A 449 -1.94 6.22 -19.21
CA VAL A 449 -3.32 6.01 -19.69
C VAL A 449 -4.06 5.01 -18.80
N VAL A 450 -3.45 3.88 -18.43
CA VAL A 450 -4.07 2.86 -17.55
C VAL A 450 -4.39 3.44 -16.17
N VAL A 451 -3.46 4.16 -15.55
CA VAL A 451 -3.68 4.80 -14.24
C VAL A 451 -4.81 5.84 -14.33
N THR A 452 -4.83 6.62 -15.42
CA THR A 452 -5.87 7.63 -15.64
C THR A 452 -7.24 7.00 -15.82
N LEU A 453 -7.36 5.95 -16.66
CA LEU A 453 -8.60 5.17 -16.85
C LEU A 453 -9.08 4.53 -15.55
N SER A 454 -8.18 3.87 -14.82
CA SER A 454 -8.49 3.22 -13.53
C SER A 454 -9.02 4.23 -12.51
N SER A 455 -8.47 5.45 -12.49
CA SER A 455 -8.91 6.50 -11.57
C SER A 455 -10.33 7.03 -11.85
N LEU A 456 -10.88 6.81 -13.05
CA LEU A 456 -12.26 7.21 -13.36
C LEU A 456 -13.30 6.40 -12.60
N ILE A 457 -13.06 5.11 -12.33
CA ILE A 457 -14.02 4.25 -11.62
C ILE A 457 -14.37 4.81 -10.24
N PRO A 458 -13.42 5.05 -9.31
CA PRO A 458 -13.73 5.58 -7.98
C PRO A 458 -14.21 7.04 -8.01
N LEU A 459 -13.93 7.80 -9.07
CA LEU A 459 -14.39 9.19 -9.20
C LEU A 459 -15.82 9.30 -9.78
N THR A 460 -16.30 8.27 -10.48
CA THR A 460 -17.60 8.32 -11.20
C THR A 460 -18.61 7.30 -10.70
N THR A 461 -18.23 6.40 -9.79
CA THR A 461 -19.09 5.31 -9.32
C THR A 461 -19.13 5.30 -7.82
N ARG A 462 -20.34 5.37 -7.26
CA ARG A 462 -20.55 5.26 -5.82
C ARG A 462 -20.10 3.89 -5.33
N TRP A 463 -19.61 3.84 -4.10
CA TRP A 463 -19.10 2.59 -3.53
C TRP A 463 -20.13 1.45 -3.52
N ASN A 464 -21.37 1.75 -3.12
CA ASN A 464 -22.45 0.76 -3.08
C ASN A 464 -22.83 0.24 -4.48
N ASP A 465 -22.76 1.11 -5.49
CA ASP A 465 -23.07 0.77 -6.88
C ASP A 465 -21.97 -0.08 -7.49
N LEU A 466 -20.71 0.19 -7.14
CA LEU A 466 -19.55 -0.59 -7.52
C LEU A 466 -19.67 -2.04 -7.00
N LEU A 467 -19.94 -2.22 -5.70
CA LEU A 467 -20.09 -3.55 -5.09
C LEU A 467 -21.28 -4.32 -5.67
N THR A 468 -22.40 -3.64 -5.91
CA THR A 468 -23.57 -4.26 -6.56
C THR A 468 -23.25 -4.66 -8.00
N GLY A 469 -22.50 -3.82 -8.72
CA GLY A 469 -21.98 -4.13 -10.05
C GLY A 469 -21.12 -5.38 -10.05
N LEU A 470 -20.14 -5.47 -9.14
CA LEU A 470 -19.26 -6.64 -8.98
C LEU A 470 -20.03 -7.92 -8.65
N ARG A 471 -21.00 -7.85 -7.73
CA ARG A 471 -21.86 -9.00 -7.37
C ARG A 471 -22.60 -9.53 -8.60
N ARG A 472 -23.16 -8.64 -9.41
CA ARG A 472 -23.88 -9.02 -10.64
C ARG A 472 -22.97 -9.53 -11.75
N LEU A 473 -21.67 -9.22 -11.70
CA LEU A 473 -20.64 -9.73 -12.60
C LEU A 473 -20.06 -11.08 -12.14
N GLY A 474 -20.57 -11.66 -11.05
CA GLY A 474 -20.20 -13.01 -10.58
C GLY A 474 -19.31 -13.04 -9.33
N VAL A 475 -18.98 -11.89 -8.73
CA VAL A 475 -18.24 -11.88 -7.45
C VAL A 475 -19.13 -12.47 -6.34
N PRO A 476 -18.61 -13.40 -5.50
CA PRO A 476 -19.39 -14.04 -4.44
C PRO A 476 -20.08 -13.06 -3.49
N ARG A 477 -21.32 -13.37 -3.10
CA ARG A 477 -22.15 -12.48 -2.27
C ARG A 477 -21.52 -12.20 -0.90
N SER A 478 -20.90 -13.20 -0.30
CA SER A 478 -20.20 -13.09 0.98
C SER A 478 -19.07 -12.06 0.93
N ALA A 479 -18.25 -12.06 -0.14
CA ALA A 479 -17.16 -11.12 -0.33
C ALA A 479 -17.67 -9.68 -0.46
N THR A 480 -18.67 -9.43 -1.29
CA THR A 480 -19.21 -8.07 -1.45
C THR A 480 -19.97 -7.59 -0.21
N THR A 481 -20.65 -8.48 0.52
CA THR A 481 -21.31 -8.17 1.80
C THR A 481 -20.28 -7.82 2.87
N LEU A 482 -19.19 -8.59 2.98
CA LEU A 482 -18.09 -8.32 3.90
C LEU A 482 -17.46 -6.96 3.60
N ILE A 483 -17.12 -6.69 2.34
CA ILE A 483 -16.52 -5.41 1.94
C ILE A 483 -17.48 -4.23 2.19
N ALA A 484 -18.77 -4.39 1.91
CA ALA A 484 -19.78 -3.36 2.16
C ALA A 484 -19.89 -3.03 3.66
N MET A 485 -19.99 -4.06 4.51
CA MET A 485 -20.07 -3.89 5.96
C MET A 485 -18.77 -3.31 6.52
N SER A 486 -17.61 -3.81 6.09
CA SER A 486 -16.31 -3.26 6.51
C SER A 486 -16.19 -1.78 6.18
N TYR A 487 -16.58 -1.35 4.97
CA TYR A 487 -16.56 0.08 4.62
C TYR A 487 -17.53 0.90 5.48
N ARG A 488 -18.76 0.41 5.67
CA ARG A 488 -19.77 1.10 6.50
C ARG A 488 -19.30 1.26 7.94
N TYR A 489 -18.76 0.20 8.52
CA TYR A 489 -18.32 0.20 9.92
C TYR A 489 -16.93 0.81 10.10
N LEU A 490 -16.12 0.95 9.05
CA LEU A 490 -14.90 1.76 9.08
C LEU A 490 -15.22 3.23 9.37
N LEU A 491 -16.25 3.79 8.73
CA LEU A 491 -16.65 5.17 8.97
C LEU A 491 -17.17 5.38 10.40
N LEU A 492 -18.01 4.46 10.89
CA LEU A 492 -18.50 4.48 12.27
C LEU A 492 -17.36 4.30 13.28
N SER A 493 -16.39 3.45 12.95
CA SER A 493 -15.18 3.23 13.72
C SER A 493 -14.34 4.49 13.85
N LEU A 494 -14.12 5.20 12.73
CA LEU A 494 -13.39 6.47 12.72
C LEU A 494 -14.12 7.54 13.53
N GLN A 495 -15.44 7.63 13.42
CA GLN A 495 -16.24 8.55 14.23
C GLN A 495 -16.14 8.21 15.73
N THR A 496 -16.28 6.94 16.10
CA THR A 496 -16.17 6.49 17.50
C THR A 496 -14.79 6.81 18.07
N ALA A 497 -13.73 6.57 17.28
CA ALA A 497 -12.37 6.95 17.66
C ALA A 497 -12.26 8.47 17.84
N ASN A 498 -12.77 9.27 16.90
CA ASN A 498 -12.76 10.72 17.01
C ASN A 498 -13.45 11.21 18.29
N GLU A 499 -14.62 10.66 18.61
CA GLU A 499 -15.38 10.98 19.83
C GLU A 499 -14.63 10.61 21.11
N MET A 500 -13.96 9.44 21.14
CA MET A 500 -13.15 9.02 22.30
C MET A 500 -11.99 10.00 22.56
N PHE A 501 -11.28 10.38 21.51
CA PHE A 501 -10.16 11.32 21.60
C PHE A 501 -10.64 12.75 21.94
N LEU A 502 -11.77 13.17 21.38
CA LEU A 502 -12.40 14.45 21.69
C LEU A 502 -12.87 14.50 23.15
N ALA A 503 -13.54 13.45 23.63
CA ALA A 503 -13.99 13.35 25.02
C ALA A 503 -12.84 13.44 26.02
N ARG A 504 -11.69 12.85 25.70
CA ARG A 504 -10.47 13.05 26.50
C ARG A 504 -10.00 14.48 26.45
N LYS A 505 -9.89 15.07 25.25
CA LYS A 505 -9.45 16.47 25.09
C LYS A 505 -10.31 17.42 25.91
N SER A 506 -11.62 17.20 25.98
CA SER A 506 -12.55 18.02 26.78
C SER A 506 -12.36 17.87 28.30
N ARG A 507 -11.77 16.78 28.79
CA ARG A 507 -11.55 16.52 30.22
C ARG A 507 -10.14 16.89 30.70
N VAL A 508 -9.19 17.00 29.78
CA VAL A 508 -7.80 17.33 30.12
C VAL A 508 -7.64 18.84 30.17
N VAL A 509 -7.44 19.37 31.37
CA VAL A 509 -7.09 20.78 31.60
C VAL A 509 -5.56 20.89 31.73
N GLY A 510 -4.91 21.58 30.80
CA GLY A 510 -3.46 21.79 30.82
C GLY A 510 -2.67 20.81 29.93
N ARG A 511 -1.42 20.49 30.30
CA ARG A 511 -0.53 19.62 29.50
C ARG A 511 -0.88 18.14 29.72
N ASP A 512 -1.12 17.40 28.63
CA ASP A 512 -1.16 15.94 28.65
C ASP A 512 0.27 15.39 28.49
N PRO A 513 0.83 14.66 29.47
CA PRO A 513 2.12 14.00 29.32
C PRO A 513 2.10 12.99 28.15
N GLU A 514 3.15 12.91 27.34
CA GLU A 514 3.22 11.96 26.21
C GLU A 514 3.02 10.49 26.65
N ASN A 515 3.44 10.14 27.87
CA ASN A 515 3.22 8.81 28.46
C ASN A 515 1.73 8.52 28.73
N SER A 516 0.99 9.52 29.21
CA SER A 516 -0.46 9.46 29.40
C SER A 516 -1.17 9.32 28.04
N GLY A 517 -0.67 10.02 27.02
CA GLY A 517 -1.04 9.86 25.61
C GLY A 517 -1.06 8.41 25.13
N ARG A 518 0.04 7.69 25.34
CA ARG A 518 0.22 6.29 24.91
C ARG A 518 -0.62 5.30 25.71
N GLN A 519 -0.74 5.50 27.03
CA GLN A 519 -1.59 4.66 27.89
C GLN A 519 -3.07 4.78 27.49
N PHE A 520 -3.54 5.99 27.20
CA PHE A 520 -4.88 6.21 26.70
C PHE A 520 -5.13 5.57 25.35
N VAL A 521 -4.15 5.56 24.42
CA VAL A 521 -4.32 4.85 23.16
C VAL A 521 -4.49 3.36 23.42
N GLY A 522 -3.70 2.76 24.32
CA GLY A 522 -3.88 1.37 24.73
C GLY A 522 -5.28 1.10 25.29
N PHE A 523 -5.72 1.89 26.26
CA PHE A 523 -7.07 1.79 26.85
C PHE A 523 -8.17 2.01 25.79
N SER A 524 -8.01 3.01 24.94
CA SER A 524 -8.95 3.34 23.87
C SER A 524 -9.03 2.22 22.85
N THR A 525 -7.91 1.58 22.49
CA THR A 525 -7.92 0.43 21.58
C THR A 525 -8.67 -0.75 22.17
N THR A 526 -8.48 -1.06 23.46
CA THR A 526 -9.22 -2.14 24.13
C THR A 526 -10.71 -1.85 24.21
N GLU A 527 -11.10 -0.64 24.64
CA GLU A 527 -12.50 -0.23 24.73
C GLU A 527 -13.15 -0.17 23.35
N PHE A 528 -12.44 0.38 22.37
CA PHE A 528 -12.87 0.44 20.98
C PHE A 528 -13.09 -0.97 20.41
N PHE A 529 -12.17 -1.90 20.65
CA PHE A 529 -12.33 -3.29 20.23
C PHE A 529 -13.55 -3.95 20.88
N GLY A 530 -13.73 -3.77 22.18
CA GLY A 530 -14.92 -4.24 22.91
C GLY A 530 -16.22 -3.70 22.33
N LYS A 531 -16.27 -2.40 22.02
CA LYS A 531 -17.42 -1.77 21.34
C LYS A 531 -17.67 -2.35 19.95
N THR A 532 -16.62 -2.58 19.16
CA THR A 532 -16.78 -3.17 17.81
C THR A 532 -17.27 -4.61 17.85
N LEU A 533 -16.85 -5.41 18.83
CA LEU A 533 -17.33 -6.78 19.02
C LEU A 533 -18.81 -6.81 19.42
N ARG A 534 -19.21 -5.99 20.40
CA ARG A 534 -20.62 -5.89 20.81
C ARG A 534 -21.50 -5.41 19.65
N LEU A 535 -21.03 -4.39 18.95
CA LEU A 535 -21.71 -3.86 17.77
C LEU A 535 -21.88 -4.95 16.69
N ALA A 536 -20.84 -5.75 16.43
CA ALA A 536 -20.92 -6.85 15.45
C ALA A 536 -22.00 -7.87 15.83
N GLU A 537 -22.10 -8.23 17.11
CA GLU A 537 -23.14 -9.14 17.63
C GLU A 537 -24.55 -8.52 17.51
N GLU A 538 -24.72 -7.27 17.93
CA GLU A 538 -26.00 -6.55 17.82
C GLU A 538 -26.46 -6.43 16.37
N ILE A 539 -25.55 -6.12 15.44
CA ILE A 539 -25.86 -6.08 14.01
C ILE A 539 -26.23 -7.46 13.50
N HIS A 540 -25.49 -8.50 13.90
CA HIS A 540 -25.78 -9.86 13.49
C HIS A 540 -27.20 -10.27 13.91
N GLN A 541 -27.57 -10.05 15.17
CA GLN A 541 -28.91 -10.32 15.68
C GLN A 541 -29.98 -9.47 14.99
N ALA A 542 -29.68 -8.18 14.72
CA ALA A 542 -30.57 -7.30 13.97
C ALA A 542 -30.77 -7.75 12.50
N LEU A 543 -29.75 -8.33 11.89
CA LEU A 543 -29.85 -8.89 10.54
C LEU A 543 -30.66 -10.18 10.53
N VAL A 544 -30.40 -11.09 11.49
CA VAL A 544 -31.14 -12.36 11.62
C VAL A 544 -32.63 -12.09 11.88
N SER A 545 -32.96 -11.18 12.80
CA SER A 545 -34.36 -10.79 13.09
C SER A 545 -35.08 -10.15 11.90
N ARG A 546 -34.35 -9.56 10.95
CA ARG A 546 -34.87 -9.02 9.69
C ARG A 546 -34.89 -10.02 8.55
N ASN A 547 -34.66 -11.31 8.83
CA ASN A 547 -34.55 -12.38 7.85
C ASN A 547 -33.48 -12.07 6.76
N PHE A 548 -32.30 -11.64 7.18
CA PHE A 548 -31.21 -11.34 6.26
C PHE A 548 -30.68 -12.61 5.57
N GLN A 549 -30.93 -12.72 4.27
CA GLN A 549 -30.56 -13.87 3.44
C GLN A 549 -29.19 -13.70 2.75
N GLY A 550 -28.36 -12.76 3.21
CA GLY A 550 -27.03 -12.49 2.62
C GLY A 550 -26.98 -11.34 1.61
N ASP A 551 -28.11 -10.68 1.32
CA ASP A 551 -28.21 -9.58 0.36
C ASP A 551 -28.76 -8.30 1.01
N PHE A 552 -28.09 -7.16 0.78
CA PHE A 552 -28.62 -5.84 1.09
C PHE A 552 -29.46 -5.33 -0.08
N TYR A 553 -30.72 -5.01 0.18
CA TYR A 553 -31.60 -4.43 -0.82
C TYR A 553 -31.30 -2.93 -0.98
N GLN A 554 -31.07 -2.50 -2.22
CA GLN A 554 -30.98 -1.08 -2.57
C GLN A 554 -32.39 -0.52 -2.81
N MET A 555 -32.70 0.65 -2.25
CA MET A 555 -33.99 1.32 -2.47
C MET A 555 -34.18 1.74 -3.95
N THR A 556 -33.10 2.07 -4.64
CA THR A 556 -33.08 2.46 -6.05
C THR A 556 -32.23 1.49 -6.87
N PRO A 557 -32.79 0.37 -7.36
CA PRO A 557 -32.01 -0.59 -8.13
C PRO A 557 -31.57 0.00 -9.47
N MET A 558 -30.27 -0.10 -9.77
CA MET A 558 -29.74 0.30 -11.08
C MET A 558 -30.22 -0.65 -12.19
N ARG A 559 -31.26 -0.23 -12.92
CA ARG A 559 -31.73 -0.94 -14.12
C ARG A 559 -30.78 -0.73 -15.29
N TRP A 560 -30.74 -1.72 -16.19
CA TRP A 560 -30.02 -1.59 -17.46
C TRP A 560 -30.81 -0.67 -18.39
N ARG A 561 -30.14 0.30 -19.02
CA ARG A 561 -30.73 1.29 -19.92
C ARG A 561 -30.10 1.18 -21.30
N VAL A 562 -30.77 1.72 -22.32
CA VAL A 562 -30.25 1.75 -23.71
C VAL A 562 -28.87 2.43 -23.79
N ARG A 563 -28.64 3.47 -22.99
CA ARG A 563 -27.34 4.16 -22.88
C ARG A 563 -26.19 3.24 -22.46
N ASP A 564 -26.47 2.24 -21.64
CA ASP A 564 -25.47 1.26 -21.19
C ASP A 564 -25.02 0.35 -22.34
N SER A 565 -25.99 -0.08 -23.16
CA SER A 565 -25.72 -0.85 -24.37
C SER A 565 -24.96 -0.03 -25.40
N ILE A 566 -25.36 1.23 -25.64
CA ILE A 566 -24.65 2.14 -26.56
C ILE A 566 -23.19 2.30 -26.11
N TRP A 567 -22.95 2.56 -24.82
CA TRP A 567 -21.60 2.68 -24.26
C TRP A 567 -20.74 1.44 -24.54
N LEU A 568 -21.26 0.24 -24.28
CA LEU A 568 -20.50 -1.00 -24.52
C LEU A 568 -20.24 -1.23 -26.01
N ILE A 569 -21.22 -0.96 -26.88
CA ILE A 569 -21.05 -1.07 -28.34
C ILE A 569 -19.96 -0.10 -28.81
N THR A 570 -19.94 1.14 -28.31
CA THR A 570 -18.89 2.12 -28.64
C THR A 570 -17.52 1.64 -28.18
N VAL A 571 -17.39 1.11 -26.96
CA VAL A 571 -16.11 0.57 -26.46
C VAL A 571 -15.64 -0.62 -27.31
N VAL A 572 -16.53 -1.54 -27.67
CA VAL A 572 -16.22 -2.67 -28.55
C VAL A 572 -15.81 -2.19 -29.94
N ALA A 573 -16.50 -1.20 -30.51
CA ALA A 573 -16.15 -0.61 -31.80
C ALA A 573 -14.74 0.02 -31.77
N ILE A 574 -14.38 0.73 -30.69
CA ILE A 574 -13.03 1.27 -30.49
C ILE A 574 -11.98 0.15 -30.42
N ILE A 575 -12.27 -0.92 -29.67
CA ILE A 575 -11.37 -2.09 -29.56
C ILE A 575 -11.14 -2.74 -30.93
N VAL A 576 -12.22 -2.96 -31.70
CA VAL A 576 -12.15 -3.60 -33.02
C VAL A 576 -11.42 -2.70 -34.03
N TRP A 577 -11.70 -1.41 -34.03
CA TRP A 577 -11.03 -0.45 -34.92
C TRP A 577 -9.53 -0.38 -34.66
N ILE A 578 -9.12 -0.31 -33.38
CA ILE A 578 -7.71 -0.29 -32.99
C ILE A 578 -6.99 -1.61 -33.32
N ARG A 579 -7.68 -2.76 -33.25
CA ARG A 579 -7.07 -4.05 -33.61
C ARG A 579 -6.95 -4.31 -35.11
N ARG A 580 -7.66 -3.55 -35.95
CA ARG A 580 -7.57 -3.64 -37.41
C ARG A 580 -6.47 -2.76 -38.00
N GLN A 581 -6.07 -1.73 -37.27
CA GLN A 581 -4.89 -0.90 -37.53
C GLN A 581 -3.63 -1.65 -37.07
#